data_AF-A0A944J0M8-F1
#
_entry.id   AF-A0A944J0M8-F1
#
_cell.length_a   1.000
_cell.length_b   1.000
_cell.length_c   1.000
_cell.angle_alpha   90.00
_cell.angle_beta   90.00
_cell.angle_gamma   90.00
#
_symmetry.space_group_name_H-M   'P 1'
#
loop_
_entity.id
_entity.type
_entity.pdbx_description
1 polymer ?
#
loop_
_entity_poly.entity_id
_entity_poly.type
_entity_poly.pdbx_seq_one_letter_code
_entity_poly.pdbx_strand_id
1 'polypeptide(L)'
;MTTLSRVTSDGVSPETARALRAAMQRLFTGKPQRTDGRLTKENLWREAQVSRATMNRAQPILAEWDAHIAERGKTTAGEARRDAQITHLRKKLAAKAQECTQLEMKLKAAATAIAALHHDNEALRAELADRTGHVVVPLVRGP
;
A
#
# COMPACT_ATOMS: atom_id res chain seq x y z
N MET A 1 -47.24 -11.10 33.51
CA MET A 1 -47.29 -11.41 32.05
C MET A 1 -46.01 -12.13 31.69
N THR A 2 -46.10 -13.44 31.49
CA THR A 2 -44.96 -14.34 31.23
C THR A 2 -44.50 -14.18 29.79
N THR A 3 -43.36 -13.54 29.57
CA THR A 3 -42.75 -13.39 28.23
C THR A 3 -42.18 -14.74 27.81
N LEU A 4 -42.98 -15.54 27.11
CA LEU A 4 -42.50 -16.74 26.44
C LEU A 4 -41.52 -16.29 25.34
N SER A 5 -40.21 -16.33 25.64
CA SER A 5 -39.15 -16.35 24.63
C SER A 5 -39.34 -17.60 23.78
N ARG A 6 -40.21 -17.51 22.77
CA ARG A 6 -40.38 -18.55 21.77
C ARG A 6 -39.11 -18.54 20.93
N VAL A 7 -38.26 -19.53 21.19
CA VAL A 7 -37.10 -19.87 20.35
C VAL A 7 -37.58 -19.87 18.90
N THR A 8 -36.92 -19.08 18.04
CA THR A 8 -37.26 -19.05 16.61
C THR A 8 -36.81 -20.34 15.93
N SER A 9 -37.18 -20.54 14.66
CA SER A 9 -36.62 -21.61 13.83
C SER A 9 -35.08 -21.58 13.78
N ASP A 10 -34.45 -20.45 14.10
CA ASP A 10 -33.01 -20.29 14.21
C ASP A 10 -32.42 -20.84 15.53
N GLY A 11 -33.21 -21.37 16.47
CA GLY A 11 -32.69 -21.96 17.72
C GLY A 11 -32.26 -20.94 18.78
N VAL A 12 -32.52 -19.65 18.57
CA VAL A 12 -32.22 -18.54 19.50
C VAL A 12 -33.40 -17.56 19.61
N SER A 13 -33.28 -16.52 20.45
CA SER A 13 -34.30 -15.46 20.51
C SER A 13 -34.36 -14.68 19.19
N PRO A 14 -35.53 -14.12 18.80
CA PRO A 14 -35.66 -13.32 17.58
C PRO A 14 -34.67 -12.16 17.49
N GLU A 15 -34.41 -11.51 18.63
CA GLU A 15 -33.45 -10.41 18.72
C GLU A 15 -32.02 -10.88 18.42
N THR A 16 -31.63 -12.03 18.97
CA THR A 16 -30.31 -12.64 18.72
C THR A 16 -30.17 -13.02 17.25
N ALA A 17 -31.19 -13.66 16.68
CA ALA A 17 -31.20 -14.03 15.26
C ALA A 17 -31.02 -12.80 14.36
N ARG A 18 -31.75 -11.72 14.65
CA ARG A 18 -31.62 -10.43 13.95
C ARG A 18 -30.22 -9.83 14.09
N ALA A 19 -29.65 -9.83 15.29
CA ALA A 19 -28.31 -9.30 15.53
C ALA A 19 -27.23 -10.08 14.75
N LEU A 20 -27.33 -11.41 14.74
CA LEU A 20 -26.44 -12.29 13.97
C LEU A 20 -26.57 -12.04 12.46
N ARG A 21 -27.79 -12.03 11.90
CA ARG A 21 -28.02 -11.77 10.47
C ARG A 21 -27.53 -10.38 10.04
N ALA A 22 -27.74 -9.36 10.87
CA ALA A 22 -27.22 -8.01 10.61
C ALA A 22 -25.68 -7.98 10.64
N ALA A 23 -25.05 -8.71 11.57
CA ALA A 23 -23.59 -8.84 11.62
C ALA A 23 -23.03 -9.56 10.37
N MET A 24 -23.69 -10.64 9.91
CA MET A 24 -23.33 -11.31 8.66
C MET A 24 -23.33 -10.34 7.48
N GLN A 25 -24.41 -9.57 7.32
CA GLN A 25 -24.52 -8.61 6.22
C GLN A 25 -23.39 -7.57 6.26
N ARG A 26 -23.04 -7.06 7.45
CA ARG A 26 -21.93 -6.11 7.61
C ARG A 26 -20.57 -6.73 7.25
N LEU A 27 -20.32 -7.96 7.69
CA LEU A 27 -19.08 -8.68 7.38
C LEU A 27 -18.98 -9.00 5.88
N PHE A 28 -20.05 -9.51 5.26
CA PHE A 28 -20.08 -9.83 3.83
C PHE A 28 -19.94 -8.59 2.94
N THR A 29 -20.48 -7.45 3.35
CA THR A 29 -20.34 -6.19 2.61
C THR A 29 -19.03 -5.45 2.91
N GLY A 30 -18.16 -5.99 3.79
CA GLY A 30 -16.90 -5.38 4.17
C GLY A 30 -17.06 -4.07 4.95
N LYS A 31 -18.17 -3.91 5.69
CA LYS A 31 -18.47 -2.76 6.56
C LYS A 31 -18.57 -3.20 8.03
N PRO A 32 -17.53 -3.85 8.61
CA PRO A 32 -17.55 -4.21 10.02
C PRO A 32 -17.60 -2.95 10.89
N GLN A 33 -18.26 -3.05 12.05
CA GLN A 33 -18.33 -1.95 13.00
C GLN A 33 -17.52 -2.22 14.27
N ARG A 34 -17.29 -3.50 14.62
CA ARG A 34 -16.72 -3.90 15.91
C ARG A 34 -15.55 -4.86 15.78
N THR A 35 -15.22 -5.28 14.56
CA THR A 35 -14.21 -6.30 14.26
C THR A 35 -13.32 -5.85 13.11
N ASP A 36 -12.26 -6.62 12.84
CA ASP A 36 -11.31 -6.35 11.74
C ASP A 36 -11.88 -6.68 10.34
N GLY A 37 -13.11 -7.20 10.28
CA GLY A 37 -13.82 -7.50 9.03
C GLY A 37 -13.53 -8.86 8.43
N ARG A 38 -12.60 -9.65 8.99
CA ARG A 38 -12.34 -11.00 8.49
C ARG A 38 -13.58 -11.88 8.61
N LEU A 39 -13.85 -12.72 7.61
CA LEU A 39 -14.97 -13.66 7.64
C LEU A 39 -14.64 -14.88 8.51
N THR A 40 -14.59 -14.68 9.82
CA THR A 40 -14.43 -15.74 10.82
C THR A 40 -15.68 -15.84 11.69
N LYS A 41 -15.99 -17.07 12.16
CA LYS A 41 -17.06 -17.29 13.15
C LYS A 41 -16.80 -16.48 14.43
N GLU A 42 -15.54 -16.21 14.73
CA GLU A 42 -15.16 -15.38 15.87
C GLU A 42 -15.61 -13.93 15.73
N ASN A 43 -15.34 -13.34 14.57
CA ASN A 43 -15.81 -12.00 14.27
C ASN A 43 -17.33 -11.94 14.18
N LEU A 44 -18.00 -13.00 13.72
CA LEU A 44 -19.46 -13.02 13.65
C LEU A 44 -20.11 -12.78 15.02
N TRP A 45 -19.73 -13.54 16.07
CA TRP A 45 -20.34 -13.34 17.39
C TRP A 45 -19.90 -12.04 18.07
N ARG A 46 -18.65 -11.59 17.84
CA ARG A 46 -18.18 -10.28 18.33
C ARG A 46 -18.91 -9.10 17.67
N GLU A 47 -19.09 -9.17 16.36
CA GLU A 47 -19.78 -8.15 15.56
C GLU A 47 -21.28 -8.08 15.91
N ALA A 48 -21.90 -9.23 16.18
CA ALA A 48 -23.28 -9.35 16.65
C ALA A 48 -23.47 -9.02 18.14
N GLN A 49 -22.39 -8.85 18.91
CA GLN A 49 -22.42 -8.66 20.37
C GLN A 49 -23.15 -9.78 21.13
N VAL A 50 -22.96 -11.02 20.69
CA VAL A 50 -23.52 -12.20 21.37
C VAL A 50 -22.39 -13.10 21.85
N SER A 51 -22.67 -13.96 22.85
CA SER A 51 -21.68 -14.95 23.27
C SER A 51 -21.49 -16.02 22.20
N ARG A 52 -20.29 -16.61 22.16
CA ARG A 52 -19.99 -17.77 21.30
C ARG A 52 -20.99 -18.91 21.49
N ALA A 53 -21.39 -19.18 22.75
CA ALA A 53 -22.37 -20.21 23.05
C ALA A 53 -23.74 -19.91 22.44
N THR A 54 -24.18 -18.66 22.47
CA THR A 54 -25.43 -18.23 21.85
C THR A 54 -25.37 -18.37 20.32
N MET A 55 -24.28 -17.96 19.68
CA MET A 55 -24.10 -18.17 18.23
C MET A 55 -24.10 -19.66 17.88
N ASN A 56 -23.43 -20.51 18.67
CA ASN A 56 -23.39 -21.95 18.44
C ASN A 56 -24.78 -22.62 18.55
N ARG A 57 -25.76 -22.02 19.24
CA ARG A 57 -27.15 -22.49 19.22
C ARG A 57 -27.89 -22.10 17.95
N ALA A 58 -27.42 -21.08 17.24
CA ALA A 58 -28.00 -20.59 16.00
C ALA A 58 -27.56 -21.40 14.77
N GLN A 59 -27.82 -22.71 14.78
CA GLN A 59 -27.35 -23.65 13.74
C GLN A 59 -27.78 -23.28 12.32
N PRO A 60 -29.04 -22.86 12.05
CA PRO A 60 -29.44 -22.47 10.70
C PRO A 60 -28.65 -21.28 10.17
N ILE A 61 -28.41 -20.28 11.01
CA ILE A 61 -27.61 -19.09 10.66
C ILE A 61 -26.16 -19.48 10.39
N LEU A 62 -25.59 -20.40 11.17
CA LEU A 62 -24.24 -20.90 10.94
C LEU A 62 -24.13 -21.72 9.64
N ALA A 63 -25.17 -22.47 9.28
CA ALA A 63 -25.22 -23.19 8.01
C ALA A 63 -25.27 -22.22 6.81
N GLU A 64 -26.09 -21.15 6.89
CA GLU A 64 -26.11 -20.09 5.88
C GLU A 64 -24.75 -19.40 5.76
N TRP A 65 -24.09 -19.12 6.89
CA TRP A 65 -22.74 -18.57 6.92
C TRP A 65 -21.75 -19.50 6.22
N ASP A 66 -21.70 -20.78 6.60
CA ASP A 66 -20.76 -21.74 6.03
C ASP A 66 -20.98 -21.93 4.52
N ALA A 67 -22.23 -21.94 4.06
CA ALA A 67 -22.58 -21.98 2.64
C ALA A 67 -22.07 -20.73 1.88
N HIS A 68 -22.24 -19.54 2.45
CA HIS A 68 -21.75 -18.29 1.86
C HIS A 68 -20.22 -18.27 1.73
N ILE A 69 -19.51 -18.73 2.77
CA ILE A 69 -18.04 -18.81 2.75
C ILE A 69 -17.55 -19.87 1.76
N ALA A 70 -18.26 -20.99 1.61
CA ALA A 70 -17.92 -22.02 0.64
C ALA A 70 -18.08 -21.49 -0.80
N GLU A 71 -19.12 -20.71 -1.09
CA GLU A 71 -19.37 -20.14 -2.41
C GLU A 71 -18.39 -19.00 -2.77
N ARG A 72 -18.08 -18.11 -1.81
CA ARG A 72 -17.37 -16.85 -2.09
C ARG A 72 -15.96 -16.75 -1.52
N GLY A 73 -15.53 -17.72 -0.72
CA GLY A 73 -14.26 -17.71 -0.02
C GLY A 73 -14.26 -16.88 1.27
N LYS A 74 -13.14 -16.94 2.02
CA LYS A 74 -12.99 -16.32 3.35
C LYS A 74 -12.58 -14.84 3.32
N THR A 75 -12.20 -14.32 2.16
CA THR A 75 -11.70 -12.95 2.02
C THR A 75 -12.86 -12.03 1.68
N THR A 76 -13.04 -10.96 2.46
CA THR A 76 -14.04 -9.95 2.11
C THR A 76 -13.65 -9.20 0.84
N ALA A 77 -14.64 -8.71 0.08
CA ALA A 77 -14.39 -7.82 -1.05
C ALA A 77 -13.57 -6.57 -0.64
N GLY A 78 -13.72 -6.12 0.61
CA GLY A 78 -12.94 -5.02 1.18
C GLY A 78 -11.45 -5.35 1.39
N GLU A 79 -11.13 -6.57 1.83
CA GLU A 79 -9.74 -7.05 1.94
C GLU A 79 -9.08 -7.20 0.57
N ALA A 80 -9.75 -7.85 -0.38
CA ALA A 80 -9.23 -7.98 -1.74
C ALA A 80 -8.93 -6.61 -2.38
N ARG A 81 -9.83 -5.63 -2.18
CA ARG A 81 -9.63 -4.26 -2.66
C ARG A 81 -8.46 -3.56 -1.96
N ARG A 82 -8.24 -3.80 -0.66
CA ARG A 82 -7.08 -3.25 0.07
C ARG A 82 -5.78 -3.88 -0.42
N ASP A 83 -5.74 -5.18 -0.61
CA ASP A 83 -4.55 -5.89 -1.09
C ASP A 83 -4.16 -5.46 -2.51
N ALA A 84 -5.14 -5.25 -3.38
CA ALA A 84 -4.93 -4.67 -4.70
C ALA A 84 -4.33 -3.25 -4.62
N GLN A 85 -4.84 -2.41 -3.72
CA GLN A 85 -4.30 -1.06 -3.50
C GLN A 85 -2.88 -1.09 -2.93
N ILE A 86 -2.59 -1.98 -1.96
CA ILE A 86 -1.24 -2.16 -1.40
C ILE A 86 -0.28 -2.59 -2.49
N THR A 87 -0.67 -3.54 -3.34
CA THR A 87 0.16 -4.01 -4.46
C THR A 87 0.45 -2.88 -5.45
N HIS A 88 -0.57 -2.09 -5.78
CA HIS A 88 -0.44 -0.92 -6.65
C HIS A 88 0.50 0.15 -6.06
N LEU A 89 0.34 0.46 -4.77
CA LEU A 89 1.19 1.44 -4.09
C LEU A 89 2.64 0.96 -3.99
N ARG A 90 2.87 -0.33 -3.71
CA ARG A 90 4.21 -0.93 -3.73
C ARG A 90 4.87 -0.81 -5.10
N LYS A 91 4.12 -1.07 -6.18
CA LYS A 91 4.62 -0.91 -7.56
C LYS A 91 5.00 0.53 -7.86
N LYS A 92 4.17 1.50 -7.45
CA LYS A 92 4.48 2.93 -7.60
C LYS A 92 5.70 3.36 -6.80
N LEU A 93 5.83 2.89 -5.56
CA LEU A 93 6.98 3.20 -4.71
C LEU A 93 8.28 2.66 -5.32
N ALA A 94 8.27 1.42 -5.82
CA ALA A 94 9.41 0.82 -6.49
C ALA A 94 9.83 1.61 -7.75
N ALA A 95 8.85 2.02 -8.58
CA ALA A 95 9.12 2.83 -9.76
C ALA A 95 9.74 4.20 -9.40
N LYS A 96 9.23 4.85 -8.36
CA LYS A 96 9.77 6.13 -7.88
C LYS A 96 11.17 6.00 -7.26
N ALA A 97 11.43 4.94 -6.51
CA ALA A 97 12.77 4.67 -6.00
C ALA A 97 13.78 4.48 -7.15
N GLN A 98 13.39 3.73 -8.19
CA GLN A 98 14.23 3.55 -9.38
C GLN A 98 14.49 4.86 -10.11
N GLU A 99 13.47 5.72 -10.26
CA GLU A 99 13.61 7.06 -10.86
C GLU A 99 14.59 7.93 -10.07
N CYS A 100 14.49 7.96 -8.74
CA CYS A 100 15.42 8.69 -7.88
C CYS A 100 16.87 8.21 -8.08
N THR A 101 17.11 6.89 -8.06
CA THR A 101 18.45 6.34 -8.29
C THR A 101 19.00 6.73 -9.68
N GLN A 102 18.16 6.71 -10.72
CA GLN A 102 18.59 7.14 -12.05
C GLN A 102 18.94 8.62 -12.10
N LEU A 103 18.15 9.49 -11.45
CA LEU A 103 18.42 10.92 -11.39
C LEU A 103 19.70 11.22 -10.59
N GLU A 104 19.93 10.52 -9.49
CA GLU A 104 21.17 10.63 -8.70
C GLU A 104 22.41 10.23 -9.53
N MET A 105 22.34 9.12 -10.27
CA MET A 105 23.43 8.71 -11.17
C MET A 105 23.70 9.76 -12.25
N LYS A 106 22.64 10.30 -12.88
CA LYS A 106 22.77 11.37 -13.89
C LYS A 106 23.37 12.63 -13.29
N LEU A 107 22.94 13.03 -12.10
CA LEU A 107 23.46 14.20 -11.40
C LEU A 107 24.96 14.03 -11.10
N LYS A 108 25.36 12.87 -10.61
CA LYS A 108 26.78 12.57 -10.33
C LYS A 108 27.62 12.59 -11.60
N ALA A 109 27.14 11.98 -12.68
CA ALA A 109 27.82 12.00 -13.98
C ALA A 109 27.98 13.42 -14.53
N ALA A 110 26.92 14.23 -14.45
CA ALA A 110 26.96 15.63 -14.86
C ALA A 110 27.95 16.44 -14.02
N ALA A 111 27.96 16.26 -12.70
CA ALA A 111 28.91 16.93 -11.81
C ALA A 111 30.37 16.58 -12.15
N THR A 112 30.66 15.29 -12.43
CA THR A 112 32.00 14.86 -12.87
C THR A 112 32.38 15.48 -14.21
N ALA A 113 31.48 15.50 -15.19
CA ALA A 113 31.73 16.12 -16.48
C ALA A 113 31.99 17.63 -16.37
N ILE A 114 31.22 18.33 -15.54
CA ILE A 114 31.43 19.76 -15.27
C ILE A 114 32.81 20.00 -14.64
N ALA A 115 33.21 19.19 -13.66
CA ALA A 115 34.51 19.33 -13.02
C ALA A 115 35.67 19.10 -14.00
N ALA A 116 35.58 18.09 -14.86
CA ALA A 116 36.58 17.82 -15.89
C ALA A 116 36.69 18.98 -16.90
N LEU A 117 35.55 19.41 -17.45
CA LEU A 117 35.52 20.54 -18.38
C LEU A 117 35.99 21.85 -17.74
N HIS A 118 35.74 22.05 -16.44
CA HIS A 118 36.23 23.21 -15.72
C HIS A 118 37.77 23.17 -15.65
N HIS A 119 38.34 22.03 -15.26
CA HIS A 119 39.78 21.83 -15.22
C HIS A 119 40.43 22.05 -16.59
N ASP A 120 39.87 21.47 -17.65
CA ASP A 120 40.37 21.66 -19.02
C ASP A 120 40.32 23.12 -19.46
N ASN A 121 39.23 23.83 -19.13
CA ASN A 121 39.11 25.26 -19.43
C ASN A 121 40.15 26.11 -18.67
N GLU A 122 40.43 25.78 -17.41
CA GLU A 122 41.48 26.47 -16.63
C GLU A 122 42.86 26.24 -17.25
N ALA A 123 43.18 25.00 -17.64
CA ALA A 123 44.44 24.67 -18.29
C ALA A 123 44.62 25.43 -19.62
N LEU A 124 43.58 25.46 -20.47
CA LEU A 124 43.60 26.19 -21.74
C LEU A 124 43.76 27.71 -21.53
N ARG A 125 43.12 28.27 -20.50
CA ARG A 125 43.28 29.69 -20.15
C ARG A 125 44.70 30.01 -19.70
N ALA A 126 45.33 29.12 -18.92
CA ALA A 126 46.71 29.28 -18.50
C ALA A 126 47.69 29.22 -19.69
N GLU A 127 47.49 28.27 -20.62
CA GLU A 127 48.30 28.13 -21.83
C GLU A 127 48.17 29.37 -22.74
N LEU A 128 46.96 29.91 -22.90
CA LEU A 128 46.74 31.13 -23.68
C LEU A 128 47.43 32.35 -23.04
N ALA A 129 47.35 32.48 -21.71
CA ALA A 129 48.02 33.56 -20.99
C ALA A 129 49.54 33.51 -21.18
N ASP A 130 50.14 32.32 -21.08
CA ASP A 130 51.58 32.09 -21.31
C ASP A 130 51.99 32.48 -22.74
N ARG A 131 51.21 32.05 -23.75
CA ARG A 131 51.43 32.41 -25.15
C ARG A 131 51.34 33.90 -25.43
N THR A 132 50.40 34.61 -24.81
CA THR A 132 50.28 36.08 -24.96
C THR A 132 51.40 36.86 -24.25
N GLY A 133 52.07 36.26 -23.27
CA GLY A 133 53.24 36.85 -22.60
C GLY A 133 54.54 36.79 -23.44
N HIS A 134 54.59 35.92 -24.45
CA HIS A 134 55.74 35.82 -25.36
C HIS A 134 55.66 36.88 -26.48
N VAL A 135 56.19 38.07 -26.22
CA VAL A 135 56.43 39.06 -27.28
C VAL A 135 57.61 38.58 -28.14
N VAL A 136 57.32 38.09 -29.35
CA VAL A 136 58.33 37.78 -30.36
C VAL A 136 58.88 39.08 -30.92
N VAL A 137 60.01 39.55 -30.40
CA VAL A 137 60.74 40.69 -30.98
C VAL A 137 61.64 40.17 -32.10
N PRO A 138 61.45 40.58 -33.36
CA PRO A 138 62.32 40.16 -34.44
C PRO A 138 63.72 40.76 -34.24
N LEU A 139 64.71 39.89 -34.14
CA LEU A 139 66.13 40.25 -34.13
C LEU A 139 66.52 40.71 -35.54
N VAL A 140 66.47 42.02 -35.77
CA VAL A 140 67.02 42.65 -36.97
C VAL A 140 68.53 42.47 -36.92
N ARG A 141 69.10 41.59 -37.76
CA ARG A 141 70.55 41.49 -37.98
C ARG A 141 70.97 42.59 -38.95
N GLY A 142 71.58 43.66 -38.44
CA GLY A 142 72.30 44.65 -39.26
C GLY A 142 73.51 44.02 -39.96
N PRO A 143 73.78 44.44 -41.20
CA PRO A 143 74.80 45.47 -41.42
C PRO A 143 74.27 46.77 -42.06
#